data_AF-A0A8X6EWF1-F1
#
_entry.id   AF-A0A8X6EWF1-F1
#
_cell.length_a   1.000
_cell.length_b   1.000
_cell.length_c   1.000
_cell.angle_alpha   90.00
_cell.angle_beta   90.00
_cell.angle_gamma   90.00
#
_symmetry.space_group_name_H-M   'P 1'
#
loop_
_entity.id
_entity.type
_entity.pdbx_description
1 polymer ?
#
loop_
_entity_poly.entity_id
_entity_poly.type
_entity_poly.pdbx_seq_one_letter_code
_entity_poly.pdbx_strand_id
1 'polypeptide(L)'
;MRFFLTCLVAALCVMAASAALSCFGDADKCGEDECCIQVGNTPVGMCRKRHEVDEVCEMKPMKNLLKDHVYKIRCPCLNGLKCVSSKGGLLGKFAGKCQQDSGEEPSEE
;
A
#
# COMPACT_ATOMS: atom_id res chain seq x y z
N MET A 1 39.47 -14.38 -15.45
CA MET A 1 38.15 -14.53 -16.12
C MET A 1 37.12 -15.26 -15.27
N ARG A 2 37.42 -16.43 -14.66
CA ARG A 2 36.46 -17.19 -13.84
C ARG A 2 35.90 -16.41 -12.63
N PHE A 3 36.75 -15.67 -11.90
CA PHE A 3 36.32 -14.83 -10.76
C PHE A 3 35.42 -13.63 -11.15
N PHE A 4 35.63 -13.06 -12.34
CA PHE A 4 34.79 -11.98 -12.85
C PHE A 4 33.38 -12.48 -13.22
N LEU A 5 33.30 -13.65 -13.85
CA LEU A 5 32.02 -14.31 -14.16
C LEU A 5 31.23 -14.67 -12.89
N THR A 6 31.89 -15.20 -11.86
CA THR A 6 31.22 -15.53 -10.59
C THR A 6 30.70 -14.29 -9.86
N CYS A 7 31.44 -13.18 -9.85
CA CYS A 7 30.97 -11.92 -9.26
C CYS A 7 29.79 -11.33 -10.04
N LEU A 8 29.82 -11.40 -11.38
CA LEU A 8 28.77 -10.85 -12.24
C LEU A 8 27.47 -11.64 -12.12
N VAL A 9 27.56 -12.97 -12.03
CA VAL A 9 26.39 -13.84 -11.74
C VAL A 9 25.84 -13.57 -10.34
N ALA A 10 26.69 -13.45 -9.31
CA ALA A 10 26.23 -13.14 -7.96
C ALA A 10 25.52 -11.78 -7.87
N ALA A 11 26.04 -10.74 -8.55
CA ALA A 11 25.41 -9.43 -8.60
C ALA A 11 24.04 -9.47 -9.30
N LEU A 12 23.92 -10.22 -10.42
CA LEU A 12 22.65 -10.43 -11.11
C LEU A 12 21.61 -11.15 -10.23
N CYS A 13 22.04 -12.17 -9.48
CA CYS A 13 21.14 -12.88 -8.56
C CYS A 13 20.62 -11.97 -7.44
N VAL A 14 21.48 -11.10 -6.89
CA VAL A 14 21.08 -10.14 -5.85
C VAL A 14 20.07 -9.11 -6.39
N MET A 15 20.27 -8.63 -7.62
CA MET A 15 19.33 -7.71 -8.28
C MET A 15 17.98 -8.37 -8.60
N ALA A 16 17.98 -9.64 -9.01
CA ALA A 16 16.74 -10.39 -9.25
C ALA A 16 15.96 -10.65 -7.95
N ALA A 17 16.66 -10.96 -6.85
CA ALA A 17 16.03 -11.20 -5.55
C ALA A 17 15.39 -9.92 -4.96
N SER A 18 16.04 -8.76 -5.11
CA SER A 18 15.49 -7.48 -4.65
C SER A 18 14.30 -7.03 -5.50
N ALA A 19 14.33 -7.25 -6.81
CA ALA A 19 13.16 -7.06 -7.68
C ALA A 19 12.01 -8.02 -7.33
N ALA A 20 12.32 -9.25 -6.90
CA ALA A 20 11.32 -10.21 -6.45
C ALA A 20 10.67 -9.86 -5.09
N LEU A 21 11.25 -8.98 -4.29
CA LEU A 21 10.65 -8.56 -3.01
C LEU A 21 9.82 -7.28 -3.14
N SER A 22 10.02 -6.51 -4.21
CA SER A 22 9.31 -5.25 -4.39
C SER A 22 8.01 -5.41 -5.18
N CYS A 23 6.91 -4.91 -4.63
CA CYS A 23 5.62 -4.81 -5.31
C CYS A 23 5.49 -3.57 -6.20
N PHE A 24 6.53 -2.72 -6.30
CA PHE A 24 6.43 -1.46 -7.05
C PHE A 24 6.20 -1.69 -8.56
N GLY A 25 6.83 -2.71 -9.13
CA GLY A 25 6.75 -3.04 -10.54
C GLY A 25 5.57 -3.94 -10.92
N ASP A 26 4.96 -4.61 -9.95
CA ASP A 26 4.03 -5.72 -10.16
C ASP A 26 2.91 -5.70 -9.11
N ALA A 27 1.67 -5.62 -9.57
CA ALA A 27 0.49 -5.49 -8.72
C ALA A 27 0.10 -6.81 -8.03
N ASP A 28 0.46 -7.96 -8.60
CA ASP A 28 0.06 -9.29 -8.12
C ASP A 28 1.07 -9.88 -7.13
N LYS A 29 2.09 -9.07 -6.75
CA LYS A 29 3.12 -9.45 -5.78
C LYS A 29 2.62 -9.59 -4.35
N CYS A 30 1.59 -8.84 -3.97
CA CYS A 30 1.06 -8.83 -2.60
C CYS A 30 -0.15 -9.74 -2.49
N GLY A 31 -0.40 -10.29 -1.28
CA GLY A 31 -1.59 -11.11 -1.03
C GLY A 31 -2.91 -10.32 -1.12
N GLU A 32 -4.04 -11.04 -1.10
CA GLU A 32 -5.39 -10.47 -1.21
C GLU A 32 -5.70 -9.46 -0.09
N ASP A 33 -5.17 -9.71 1.12
CA ASP A 33 -5.34 -8.86 2.30
C ASP A 33 -4.23 -7.79 2.44
N GLU A 34 -3.38 -7.67 1.44
CA GLU A 34 -2.25 -6.76 1.43
C GLU A 34 -2.40 -5.69 0.35
N CYS A 35 -1.57 -4.65 0.45
CA CYS A 35 -1.41 -3.65 -0.59
C CYS A 35 0.07 -3.27 -0.73
N CYS A 36 0.44 -2.72 -1.89
CA CYS A 36 1.77 -2.19 -2.09
C CYS A 36 1.87 -0.75 -1.56
N ILE A 37 2.80 -0.49 -0.64
CA ILE A 37 3.11 0.87 -0.19
C ILE A 37 4.50 1.32 -0.62
N GLN A 38 4.63 2.61 -0.88
CA GLN A 38 5.89 3.31 -1.07
C GLN A 38 6.12 4.28 0.10
N VAL A 39 7.31 4.21 0.70
CA VAL A 39 7.74 5.14 1.73
C VAL A 39 8.70 6.16 1.11
N GLY A 40 8.34 7.45 1.23
CA GLY A 40 9.08 8.54 0.58
C GLY A 40 9.00 8.47 -0.95
N ASN A 41 10.07 8.92 -1.61
CA ASN A 41 10.18 8.91 -3.08
C ASN A 41 11.10 7.79 -3.60
N THR A 42 11.25 6.70 -2.84
CA THR A 42 12.11 5.58 -3.24
C THR A 42 11.39 4.65 -4.23
N PRO A 43 12.05 4.08 -5.24
CA PRO A 43 11.42 3.14 -6.18
C PRO A 43 11.15 1.75 -5.57
N VAL A 44 11.10 1.65 -4.24
CA VAL A 44 10.92 0.40 -3.49
C VAL A 44 9.52 0.38 -2.91
N GLY A 45 8.71 -0.54 -3.41
CA GLY A 45 7.39 -0.88 -2.88
C GLY A 45 7.49 -2.06 -1.92
N MET A 46 6.74 -2.02 -0.82
CA MET A 46 6.64 -3.10 0.17
C MET A 46 5.19 -3.51 0.36
N CYS A 47 4.93 -4.81 0.44
CA CYS A 47 3.60 -5.31 0.79
C CYS A 47 3.33 -5.05 2.28
N ARG A 48 2.16 -4.48 2.57
CA ARG A 48 1.65 -4.28 3.93
C ARG A 48 0.22 -4.75 4.01
N LYS A 49 -0.19 -5.21 5.19
CA LYS A 49 -1.58 -5.56 5.45
C LYS A 49 -2.48 -4.34 5.33
N ARG A 50 -3.68 -4.56 4.79
CA ARG A 50 -4.78 -3.61 4.79
C ARG A 50 -5.36 -3.44 6.19
N HIS A 51 -6.05 -2.34 6.40
CA HIS A 51 -6.63 -2.02 7.69
C HIS A 51 -7.89 -2.84 7.99
N GLU A 52 -7.92 -3.48 9.15
CA GLU A 52 -9.05 -4.28 9.63
C GLU A 52 -10.14 -3.40 10.26
N VAL A 53 -11.26 -4.00 10.66
CA VAL A 53 -12.38 -3.28 11.32
C VAL A 53 -11.87 -2.51 12.55
N ASP A 54 -12.38 -1.31 12.75
CA ASP A 54 -12.04 -0.36 13.81
C ASP A 54 -10.61 0.21 13.79
N GLU A 55 -9.74 -0.25 12.88
CA GLU A 55 -8.42 0.34 12.69
C GLU A 55 -8.48 1.73 12.04
N VAL A 56 -7.50 2.56 12.36
CA VAL A 56 -7.39 3.92 11.84
C VAL A 56 -6.92 3.91 10.39
N CYS A 57 -7.73 4.51 9.52
CA CYS A 57 -7.48 4.63 8.08
C CYS A 57 -7.39 6.08 7.63
N GLU A 58 -6.83 6.32 6.45
CA GLU A 58 -6.82 7.64 5.82
C GLU A 58 -8.05 7.81 4.93
N MET A 59 -8.79 8.92 5.12
CA MET A 59 -10.01 9.22 4.35
C MET A 59 -9.76 9.32 2.84
N LYS A 60 -8.56 9.79 2.47
CA LYS A 60 -8.10 9.91 1.08
C LYS A 60 -6.70 9.28 0.97
N PRO A 61 -6.60 7.96 0.79
CA PRO A 61 -5.32 7.31 0.68
C PRO A 61 -4.59 7.84 -0.56
N MET A 62 -3.37 8.35 -0.36
CA MET A 62 -2.58 8.88 -1.46
C MET A 62 -1.99 7.74 -2.27
N LYS A 63 -2.09 7.82 -3.59
CA LYS A 63 -1.46 6.87 -4.51
C LYS A 63 -0.21 7.46 -5.15
N ASN A 64 0.65 6.60 -5.67
CA ASN A 64 1.75 7.01 -6.51
C ASN A 64 1.20 7.57 -7.84
N LEU A 65 1.82 8.63 -8.38
CA LEU A 65 1.36 9.29 -9.61
C LEU A 65 1.58 8.45 -10.88
N LEU A 66 2.54 7.53 -10.85
CA LEU A 66 2.93 6.69 -12.01
C LEU A 66 2.36 5.28 -11.93
N LYS A 67 1.91 4.84 -10.74
CA LYS A 67 1.51 3.46 -10.44
C LYS A 67 0.33 3.45 -9.46
N ASP A 68 -0.89 3.32 -9.97
CA ASP A 68 -2.12 3.41 -9.17
C ASP A 68 -2.32 2.28 -8.16
N HIS A 69 -1.58 1.17 -8.33
CA HIS A 69 -1.58 0.03 -7.41
C HIS A 69 -0.66 0.26 -6.19
N VAL A 70 0.16 1.32 -6.22
CA VAL A 70 1.10 1.67 -5.16
C VAL A 70 0.55 2.83 -4.34
N TYR A 71 0.30 2.58 -3.06
CA TYR A 71 -0.14 3.58 -2.10
C TYR A 71 1.07 4.28 -1.46
N LYS A 72 0.90 5.52 -1.02
CA LYS A 72 1.92 6.25 -0.26
C LYS A 72 1.69 6.02 1.22
N ILE A 73 2.73 5.59 1.93
CA ILE A 73 2.79 5.49 3.40
C ILE A 73 1.89 4.39 4.01
N ARG A 74 0.59 4.32 3.67
CA ARG A 74 -0.36 3.37 4.27
C ARG A 74 -1.25 2.67 3.25
N CYS A 75 -1.72 1.49 3.63
CA CYS A 75 -2.74 0.77 2.90
C CYS A 75 -4.14 1.31 3.18
N PRO A 76 -5.10 1.10 2.25
CA PRO A 76 -6.51 1.32 2.53
C PRO A 76 -7.07 0.24 3.48
N CYS A 77 -8.35 0.36 3.82
CA CYS A 77 -9.09 -0.70 4.50
C CYS A 77 -9.12 -2.01 3.68
N LEU A 78 -9.37 -3.11 4.38
CA LEU A 78 -9.62 -4.42 3.77
C LEU A 78 -10.79 -4.34 2.78
N ASN A 79 -10.79 -5.21 1.77
CA ASN A 79 -11.86 -5.23 0.77
C ASN A 79 -13.23 -5.43 1.45
N GLY A 80 -14.21 -4.61 1.10
CA GLY A 80 -15.55 -4.62 1.73
C GLY A 80 -15.68 -3.73 2.97
N LEU A 81 -14.61 -3.08 3.42
CA LEU A 81 -14.64 -2.07 4.48
C LEU A 81 -14.50 -0.65 3.91
N LYS A 82 -15.23 0.31 4.47
CA LYS A 82 -15.09 1.74 4.16
C LYS A 82 -14.42 2.50 5.31
N CYS A 83 -13.58 3.46 4.95
CA CYS A 83 -12.98 4.38 5.91
C CYS A 83 -13.99 5.49 6.25
N VAL A 84 -14.49 5.51 7.49
CA VAL A 84 -15.51 6.45 7.96
C VAL A 84 -14.91 7.42 8.98
N SER A 85 -15.21 8.72 8.83
CA SER A 85 -14.68 9.77 9.71
C SER A 85 -15.06 9.53 11.18
N SER A 86 -14.06 9.43 12.05
CA SER A 86 -14.28 9.34 13.49
C SER A 86 -14.46 10.75 14.07
N LYS A 87 -15.72 11.13 14.36
CA LYS A 87 -16.17 12.32 15.12
C LYS A 87 -15.38 13.62 14.89
N GLY A 88 -15.99 14.54 14.13
CA GLY A 88 -15.80 16.00 14.06
C GLY A 88 -14.50 16.63 14.58
N GLY A 89 -13.71 17.19 13.66
CA GLY A 89 -12.53 18.01 13.93
C GLY A 89 -11.63 18.12 12.69
N LEU A 90 -10.57 18.94 12.72
CA LEU A 90 -9.61 19.07 11.60
C LEU A 90 -8.93 17.73 11.27
N LEU A 91 -8.71 16.87 12.28
CA LEU A 91 -8.16 15.52 12.14
C LEU A 91 -9.17 14.50 11.59
N GLY A 92 -10.47 14.66 11.89
CA GLY A 92 -11.54 13.81 11.34
C GLY A 92 -11.69 13.92 9.82
N LYS A 93 -11.16 14.99 9.20
CA LYS A 93 -11.15 15.15 7.73
C LYS A 93 -10.11 14.27 7.03
N PHE A 94 -9.06 13.85 7.73
CA PHE A 94 -7.93 13.13 7.12
C PHE A 94 -7.83 11.68 7.62
N ALA A 95 -8.33 11.40 8.82
CA ALA A 95 -8.32 10.06 9.40
C ALA A 95 -9.74 9.60 9.79
N GLY A 96 -10.00 8.33 9.56
CA GLY A 96 -11.24 7.65 9.92
C GLY A 96 -10.97 6.29 10.55
N LYS A 97 -12.00 5.47 10.63
CA LYS A 97 -11.92 4.05 11.01
C LYS A 97 -12.53 3.17 9.94
N CYS A 98 -11.97 1.99 9.74
CA CYS A 98 -12.56 1.02 8.83
C CYS A 98 -13.82 0.41 9.46
N GLN A 99 -14.95 0.51 8.77
CA GLN A 99 -16.21 -0.14 9.17
C GLN A 99 -16.75 -0.95 8.00
N GLN A 100 -17.59 -1.94 8.28
CA GLN A 100 -18.28 -2.69 7.23
C GLN A 100 -19.10 -1.73 6.37
N ASP A 101 -19.12 -1.99 5.06
CA ASP A 101 -19.89 -1.19 4.13
C ASP A 101 -21.40 -1.42 4.31
N SER A 102 -21.96 -0.83 5.37
CA SER A 102 -23.40 -0.85 5.65
C SER A 102 -24.12 0.22 4.81
N GLY A 103 -23.93 0.25 3.49
CA GLY A 103 -24.83 0.90 2.51
C GLY A 103 -25.30 2.36 2.75
N GLU A 104 -24.73 3.10 3.70
CA GLU A 104 -25.14 4.48 4.00
C GLU A 104 -24.29 5.44 3.19
N GLU A 105 -24.91 5.91 2.10
CA GLU A 105 -24.51 7.08 1.34
C GLU A 105 -24.41 8.27 2.30
N PRO A 106 -23.28 9.00 2.36
CA PRO A 106 -23.24 10.22 3.14
C PRO A 106 -24.11 11.25 2.43
N SER A 107 -25.26 11.55 3.05
CA SER A 107 -26.12 12.69 2.73
C SER A 107 -25.28 13.97 2.73
N GLU A 108 -25.20 14.59 1.55
CA GLU A 108 -24.73 15.96 1.38
C GLU A 108 -25.75 16.91 2.05
N GLU A 109 -25.31 17.62 3.10
CA GLU A 109 -26.01 18.79 3.66
C GLU A 109 -25.18 20.06 3.41
#